data_AF-A0A954LFH5-F1
#
_entry.id   AF-A0A954LFH5-F1
#
_cell.length_a   1.000
_cell.length_b   1.000
_cell.length_c   1.000
_cell.angle_alpha   90.00
_cell.angle_beta   90.00
_cell.angle_gamma   90.00
#
_symmetry.space_group_name_H-M   'P 1'
#
loop_
_entity.id
_entity.type
_entity.pdbx_description
1 polymer ?
#
loop_
_entity_poly.entity_id
_entity_poly.type
_entity_poly.pdbx_seq_one_letter_code
_entity_poly.pdbx_strand_id
1 'polypeptide(L)'
;MKKTQSIKSVKKGDAFAVPLENGLYVVSRVLHDTTSRSSRHQKKKYGGKESARMLCCNWYGPSPPSVDVPELREVMRRTFGEWGGRPLAGWCSDDVPAEAVYIGTIPPSSYEGKLGAHDGLDWDFLQLQAFMQWEWDHDREGMLTRKAAVEERIANEYYASEAKRRKELTLDKLAKHRFLEFWEDPVPQVAIRQGRKLLREAAKELASLGQKPTTKARLEVLRKCIEGFNALDAKHEFIGTAEREDICDDFDLLVNACGLKNRSNLADDWREW
;
A
#
# COMPACT_ATOMS: atom_id res chain seq x y z
N MET A 1 27.62 -3.24 -22.63
CA MET A 1 26.31 -2.68 -22.21
C MET A 1 25.45 -2.58 -23.45
N LYS A 2 24.26 -3.21 -23.47
CA LYS A 2 23.28 -2.99 -24.55
C LYS A 2 22.77 -1.56 -24.44
N LYS A 3 22.64 -0.84 -25.56
CA LYS A 3 22.10 0.53 -25.58
C LYS A 3 20.58 0.46 -25.48
N THR A 4 19.99 1.28 -24.61
CA THR A 4 18.54 1.51 -24.59
C THR A 4 18.13 2.28 -25.86
N GLN A 5 16.96 1.96 -26.40
CA GLN A 5 16.37 2.74 -27.49
C GLN A 5 15.56 3.89 -26.89
N SER A 6 15.83 5.11 -27.31
CA SER A 6 15.12 6.25 -26.73
C SER A 6 13.63 6.23 -27.06
N ILE A 7 12.77 6.55 -26.08
CA ILE A 7 11.32 6.63 -26.28
C ILE A 7 10.94 7.62 -27.38
N LYS A 8 11.79 8.63 -27.64
CA LYS A 8 11.61 9.62 -28.70
C LYS A 8 11.65 9.03 -30.11
N SER A 9 12.36 7.92 -30.25
CA SER A 9 12.62 7.27 -31.54
C SER A 9 11.59 6.20 -31.90
N VAL A 10 10.72 5.81 -30.96
CA VAL A 10 9.71 4.78 -31.21
C VAL A 10 8.62 5.33 -32.12
N LYS A 11 8.16 4.50 -33.05
CA LYS A 11 7.13 4.84 -34.03
C LYS A 11 5.84 4.11 -33.72
N LYS A 12 4.72 4.71 -34.10
CA LYS A 12 3.42 4.05 -34.04
C LYS A 12 3.47 2.71 -34.77
N GLY A 13 3.06 1.65 -34.06
CA GLY A 13 3.07 0.27 -34.53
C GLY A 13 4.33 -0.51 -34.17
N ASP A 14 5.41 0.12 -33.71
CA ASP A 14 6.58 -0.62 -33.24
C ASP A 14 6.19 -1.63 -32.16
N ALA A 15 6.73 -2.85 -32.27
CA ALA A 15 6.47 -3.95 -31.36
C ALA A 15 7.77 -4.46 -30.75
N PHE A 16 7.73 -4.69 -29.43
CA PHE A 16 8.87 -5.11 -28.64
C PHE A 16 8.50 -6.36 -27.84
N ALA A 17 9.30 -7.42 -27.94
CA ALA A 17 9.26 -8.54 -27.03
C ALA A 17 10.10 -8.18 -25.79
N VAL A 18 9.47 -8.20 -24.62
CA VAL A 18 10.05 -7.78 -23.34
C VAL A 18 10.15 -9.00 -22.44
N PRO A 19 11.32 -9.31 -21.88
CA PRO A 19 11.46 -10.45 -20.98
C PRO A 19 10.70 -10.23 -19.67
N LEU A 20 10.23 -11.33 -19.08
CA LEU A 20 9.59 -11.41 -17.78
C LEU A 20 10.50 -12.18 -16.80
N GLU A 21 10.23 -12.05 -15.51
CA GLU A 21 11.02 -12.66 -14.44
C GLU A 21 11.09 -14.20 -14.53
N ASN A 22 10.02 -14.84 -15.00
CA ASN A 22 9.96 -16.29 -15.20
C ASN A 22 10.66 -16.79 -16.48
N GLY A 23 11.40 -15.92 -17.18
CA GLY A 23 12.12 -16.26 -18.41
C GLY A 23 11.26 -16.31 -19.67
N LEU A 24 9.96 -15.99 -19.58
CA LEU A 24 9.11 -15.78 -20.75
C LEU A 24 9.31 -14.38 -21.33
N TYR A 25 8.76 -14.15 -22.51
CA TYR A 25 8.60 -12.85 -23.14
C TYR A 25 7.13 -12.51 -23.22
N VAL A 26 6.81 -11.22 -23.05
CA VAL A 26 5.53 -10.61 -23.43
C VAL A 26 5.76 -9.61 -24.56
N VAL A 27 4.76 -9.34 -25.39
CA VAL A 27 4.88 -8.32 -26.45
C VAL A 27 4.16 -7.03 -26.06
N SER A 28 4.83 -5.89 -26.25
CA SER A 28 4.26 -4.55 -26.12
C SER A 28 4.32 -3.80 -27.44
N ARG A 29 3.24 -3.10 -27.80
CA ARG A 29 3.09 -2.34 -29.04
C ARG A 29 2.87 -0.85 -28.78
N VAL A 30 3.42 -0.02 -29.66
CA VAL A 30 3.22 1.44 -29.63
C VAL A 30 1.91 1.80 -30.35
N LEU A 31 0.89 2.25 -29.61
CA LEU A 31 -0.38 2.73 -30.16
C LEU A 31 -0.31 4.17 -30.66
N HIS A 32 0.42 5.02 -29.94
CA HIS A 32 0.64 6.42 -30.28
C HIS A 32 2.10 6.77 -30.00
N ASP A 33 2.80 7.29 -31.00
CA ASP A 33 4.14 7.82 -30.81
C ASP A 33 4.14 9.21 -30.17
N THR A 34 5.35 9.71 -29.91
CA THR A 34 5.63 11.01 -29.29
C THR A 34 5.16 12.20 -30.13
N THR A 35 4.95 12.02 -31.44
CA THR A 35 4.52 13.08 -32.37
C THR A 35 2.99 13.23 -32.46
N SER A 36 2.25 12.23 -31.99
CA SER A 36 0.79 12.22 -32.03
C SER A 36 0.13 13.42 -31.30
N ARG A 37 -1.05 13.85 -31.75
CA ARG A 37 -1.83 14.91 -31.07
C ARG A 37 -2.13 14.54 -29.61
N SER A 38 -2.42 13.26 -29.36
CA SER A 38 -2.64 12.72 -28.02
C SER A 38 -1.38 12.82 -27.14
N SER A 39 -0.20 12.51 -27.70
CA SER A 39 1.08 12.70 -27.00
C SER A 39 1.33 14.17 -26.65
N ARG A 40 1.03 15.12 -27.53
CA ARG A 40 1.19 16.56 -27.22
C ARG A 40 0.35 17.01 -26.02
N HIS A 41 -0.88 16.51 -25.91
CA HIS A 41 -1.73 16.78 -24.74
C HIS A 41 -1.11 16.17 -23.47
N GLN A 42 -0.62 14.93 -23.55
CA GLN A 42 0.02 14.27 -22.42
C GLN A 42 1.34 14.92 -22.01
N LYS A 43 2.16 15.35 -22.97
CA LYS A 43 3.39 16.12 -22.73
C LYS A 43 3.10 17.37 -21.90
N LYS A 44 1.98 18.07 -22.16
CA LYS A 44 1.56 19.22 -21.34
C LYS A 44 1.14 18.79 -19.92
N LYS A 45 0.44 17.67 -19.79
CA LYS A 45 -0.01 17.12 -18.50
C LYS A 45 1.17 16.64 -17.62
N TYR A 46 2.22 16.09 -18.22
CA TYR A 46 3.36 15.48 -17.52
C TYR A 46 4.67 16.29 -17.63
N GLY A 47 4.58 17.61 -17.54
CA GLY A 47 5.76 18.46 -17.35
C GLY A 47 6.73 18.50 -18.54
N GLY A 48 6.24 18.32 -19.77
CA GLY A 48 7.03 18.46 -20.98
C GLY A 48 7.80 17.22 -21.42
N LYS A 49 7.62 16.06 -20.76
CA LYS A 49 8.27 14.81 -21.17
C LYS A 49 7.62 14.22 -22.41
N GLU A 50 8.46 13.69 -23.31
CA GLU A 50 7.97 12.91 -24.44
C GLU A 50 7.48 11.56 -23.94
N SER A 51 6.35 11.09 -24.47
CA SER A 51 5.78 9.81 -24.10
C SER A 51 5.13 9.14 -25.30
N ALA A 52 5.18 7.82 -25.31
CA ALA A 52 4.46 6.98 -26.25
C ALA A 52 3.40 6.18 -25.50
N ARG A 53 2.28 5.89 -26.17
CA ARG A 53 1.25 5.05 -25.59
C ARG A 53 1.53 3.59 -25.93
N MET A 54 1.71 2.78 -24.91
CA MET A 54 2.01 1.36 -25.01
C MET A 54 0.76 0.52 -24.76
N LEU A 55 0.71 -0.66 -25.38
CA LEU A 55 -0.31 -1.68 -25.21
C LEU A 55 0.37 -3.05 -25.11
N CYS A 56 0.03 -3.81 -24.07
CA CYS A 56 0.51 -5.17 -23.92
C CYS A 56 -0.41 -6.16 -24.67
N CYS A 57 0.20 -7.06 -25.46
CA CYS A 57 -0.50 -8.11 -26.18
C CYS A 57 -0.77 -9.31 -25.27
N ASN A 58 -1.87 -10.03 -25.52
CA ASN A 58 -2.19 -11.26 -24.79
C ASN A 58 -1.39 -12.46 -25.34
N TRP A 59 -0.06 -12.36 -25.27
CA TRP A 59 0.84 -13.38 -25.78
C TRP A 59 2.04 -13.54 -24.86
N TYR A 60 2.42 -14.80 -24.63
CA TYR A 60 3.59 -15.18 -23.83
C TYR A 60 4.35 -16.31 -24.51
N GLY A 61 5.67 -16.31 -24.44
CA GLY A 61 6.47 -17.41 -24.97
C GLY A 61 7.93 -17.40 -24.53
N PRO A 62 8.65 -18.53 -24.68
CA PRO A 62 10.03 -18.68 -24.20
C PRO A 62 11.07 -17.92 -25.06
N SER A 63 10.67 -17.38 -26.21
CA SER A 63 11.52 -16.63 -27.13
C SER A 63 10.70 -15.56 -27.86
N PRO A 64 11.29 -14.43 -28.29
CA PRO A 64 10.59 -13.42 -29.08
C PRO A 64 9.86 -14.02 -30.30
N PRO A 65 8.57 -13.70 -30.53
CA PRO A 65 7.81 -14.25 -31.64
C PRO A 65 8.12 -13.53 -32.96
N SER A 66 7.73 -14.15 -34.08
CA SER A 66 7.60 -13.42 -35.35
C SER A 66 6.48 -12.39 -35.26
N VAL A 67 6.63 -11.27 -35.98
CA VAL A 67 5.63 -10.20 -36.06
C VAL A 67 4.29 -10.64 -36.67
N ASP A 68 4.31 -11.73 -37.44
CA ASP A 68 3.13 -12.26 -38.15
C ASP A 68 2.22 -13.13 -37.28
N VAL A 69 2.60 -13.39 -36.02
CA VAL A 69 1.81 -14.18 -35.07
C VAL A 69 0.46 -13.47 -34.80
N PRO A 70 -0.69 -14.07 -35.17
CA PRO A 70 -2.00 -13.41 -35.05
C PRO A 70 -2.36 -12.99 -33.62
N GLU A 71 -1.94 -13.75 -32.62
CA GLU A 71 -2.16 -13.53 -31.19
C GLU A 71 -1.56 -12.20 -30.70
N LEU A 72 -0.58 -11.64 -31.43
CA LEU A 72 -0.04 -10.30 -31.13
C LEU A 72 -1.06 -9.18 -31.35
N ARG A 73 -2.20 -9.46 -31.98
CA ARG A 73 -3.34 -8.54 -32.10
C ARG A 73 -4.27 -8.59 -30.89
N GLU A 74 -4.20 -9.64 -30.07
CA GLU A 74 -5.05 -9.76 -28.90
C GLU A 74 -4.58 -8.81 -27.80
N VAL A 75 -5.52 -8.10 -27.19
CA VAL A 75 -5.24 -7.14 -26.12
C VAL A 75 -5.21 -7.88 -24.79
N MET A 76 -4.11 -7.77 -24.05
CA MET A 76 -4.07 -8.28 -22.69
C MET A 76 -5.06 -7.52 -21.81
N ARG A 77 -5.95 -8.26 -21.16
CA ARG A 77 -6.92 -7.73 -20.21
C ARG A 77 -6.53 -8.17 -18.80
N ARG A 78 -6.44 -7.21 -17.89
CA ARG A 78 -6.11 -7.48 -16.51
C ARG A 78 -7.32 -7.97 -15.75
N THR A 79 -7.36 -9.26 -15.47
CA THR A 79 -8.40 -9.93 -14.69
C THR A 79 -7.93 -10.31 -13.28
N PHE A 80 -6.64 -10.19 -12.99
CA PHE A 80 -6.14 -10.29 -11.63
C PHE A 80 -6.54 -9.07 -10.79
N GLY A 81 -6.77 -9.26 -9.49
CA GLY A 81 -7.11 -8.19 -8.56
C GLY A 81 -8.36 -7.37 -8.96
N GLU A 82 -8.32 -6.06 -8.72
CA GLU A 82 -9.45 -5.15 -8.91
C GLU A 82 -9.47 -4.45 -10.29
N TRP A 83 -8.70 -4.94 -11.27
CA TRP A 83 -8.56 -4.27 -12.56
C TRP A 83 -9.79 -4.41 -13.48
N GLY A 84 -10.70 -5.34 -13.20
CA GLY A 84 -12.00 -5.43 -13.86
C GLY A 84 -11.94 -5.66 -15.38
N GLY A 85 -10.92 -6.37 -15.88
CA GLY A 85 -10.77 -6.70 -17.31
C GLY A 85 -10.29 -5.52 -18.18
N ARG A 86 -9.78 -4.44 -17.56
CA ARG A 86 -9.23 -3.29 -18.28
C ARG A 86 -7.99 -3.70 -19.09
N PRO A 87 -7.77 -3.11 -20.28
CA PRO A 87 -6.58 -3.38 -21.06
C PRO A 87 -5.32 -2.94 -20.30
N LEU A 88 -4.23 -3.69 -20.44
CA LEU A 88 -2.91 -3.23 -20.01
C LEU A 88 -2.34 -2.27 -21.06
N ALA A 89 -2.70 -1.00 -20.93
CA ALA A 89 -2.26 0.08 -21.80
C ALA A 89 -2.08 1.38 -21.02
N GLY A 90 -1.05 2.15 -21.36
CA GLY A 90 -0.71 3.39 -20.66
C GLY A 90 0.33 4.23 -21.38
N TRP A 91 0.57 5.44 -20.88
CA TRP A 91 1.57 6.36 -21.42
C TRP A 91 2.93 6.15 -20.74
N CYS A 92 3.95 5.84 -21.54
CA CYS A 92 5.31 5.62 -21.09
C CYS A 92 6.25 6.72 -21.58
N SER A 93 7.00 7.29 -20.64
CA SER A 93 8.03 8.30 -20.91
C SER A 93 9.46 7.78 -20.82
N ASP A 94 9.62 6.53 -20.41
CA ASP A 94 10.94 5.94 -20.21
C ASP A 94 11.43 5.29 -21.50
N ASP A 95 12.74 5.30 -21.68
CA ASP A 95 13.39 4.65 -22.81
C ASP A 95 13.11 3.14 -22.81
N VAL A 96 13.10 2.54 -23.99
CA VAL A 96 12.87 1.11 -24.17
C VAL A 96 13.99 0.34 -23.44
N PRO A 97 13.66 -0.67 -22.60
CA PRO A 97 14.65 -1.44 -21.87
C PRO A 97 15.66 -2.08 -22.81
N ALA A 98 16.92 -2.15 -22.38
CA ALA A 98 18.03 -2.61 -23.23
C ALA A 98 17.92 -4.11 -23.59
N GLU A 99 17.16 -4.86 -22.80
CA GLU A 99 16.84 -6.27 -22.95
C GLU A 99 15.63 -6.54 -23.84
N ALA A 100 14.82 -5.51 -24.14
CA ALA A 100 13.71 -5.66 -25.07
C ALA A 100 14.22 -5.92 -26.50
N VAL A 101 13.51 -6.77 -27.22
CA VAL A 101 13.83 -7.15 -28.60
C VAL A 101 12.80 -6.52 -29.52
N TYR A 102 13.24 -5.65 -30.43
CA TYR A 102 12.38 -5.16 -31.49
C TYR A 102 12.02 -6.32 -32.44
N ILE A 103 10.73 -6.60 -32.60
CA ILE A 103 10.25 -7.73 -33.42
C ILE A 103 9.61 -7.27 -34.73
N GLY A 104 9.38 -5.98 -34.93
CA GLY A 104 8.84 -5.41 -36.16
C GLY A 104 7.74 -4.37 -35.93
N THR A 105 6.88 -4.19 -36.93
CA THR A 105 5.79 -3.22 -36.89
C THR A 105 4.44 -3.91 -37.05
N ILE A 106 3.54 -3.68 -36.07
CA ILE A 106 2.15 -4.15 -36.05
C ILE A 106 1.25 -2.91 -35.94
N PRO A 107 0.73 -2.38 -37.07
CA PRO A 107 -0.05 -1.14 -37.08
C PRO A 107 -1.29 -1.25 -36.18
N PRO A 108 -1.58 -0.27 -35.31
CA PRO A 108 -2.72 -0.40 -34.41
C PRO A 108 -4.06 -0.29 -35.15
N SER A 109 -5.05 -1.05 -34.69
CA SER A 109 -6.41 -1.00 -35.24
C SER A 109 -7.16 0.27 -34.81
N SER A 110 -8.26 0.57 -35.51
CA SER A 110 -9.16 1.66 -35.11
C SER A 110 -9.78 1.45 -33.73
N TYR A 111 -9.99 0.20 -33.32
CA TYR A 111 -10.45 -0.18 -31.99
C TYR A 111 -9.38 0.11 -30.92
N GLU A 112 -8.15 -0.34 -31.16
CA GLU A 112 -7.02 -0.15 -30.22
C GLU A 112 -6.75 1.34 -29.97
N GLY A 113 -6.86 2.18 -31.01
CA GLY A 113 -6.72 3.63 -30.88
C GLY A 113 -7.76 4.30 -29.97
N LYS A 114 -8.90 3.64 -29.70
CA LYS A 114 -9.98 4.16 -28.84
C LYS A 114 -9.97 3.59 -27.42
N LEU A 115 -9.08 2.62 -27.12
CA LEU A 115 -8.99 2.08 -25.77
C LEU A 115 -8.72 3.21 -24.76
N GLY A 116 -9.18 3.07 -23.52
CA GLY A 116 -8.74 3.92 -22.43
C GLY A 116 -7.26 3.66 -22.10
N ALA A 117 -6.53 4.68 -21.67
CA ALA A 117 -5.15 4.55 -21.19
C ALA A 117 -5.11 4.88 -19.71
N HIS A 118 -4.34 4.13 -18.94
CA HIS A 118 -3.96 4.60 -17.61
C HIS A 118 -2.97 5.76 -17.73
N ASP A 119 -3.12 6.70 -16.83
CA ASP A 119 -2.22 7.82 -16.60
C ASP A 119 -0.93 7.28 -15.98
N GLY A 120 0.20 7.37 -16.69
CA GLY A 120 1.51 6.91 -16.23
C GLY A 120 1.69 5.39 -16.27
N LEU A 121 2.61 4.92 -17.10
CA LEU A 121 3.06 3.55 -17.19
C LEU A 121 4.58 3.58 -17.43
N ASP A 122 5.36 2.86 -16.64
CA ASP A 122 6.76 2.59 -16.98
C ASP A 122 6.90 1.14 -17.48
N TRP A 123 8.08 0.81 -18.01
CA TRP A 123 8.34 -0.53 -18.54
C TRP A 123 8.32 -1.60 -17.45
N ASP A 124 8.85 -1.29 -16.27
CA ASP A 124 8.90 -2.21 -15.13
C ASP A 124 7.50 -2.58 -14.66
N PHE A 125 6.61 -1.59 -14.54
CA PHE A 125 5.21 -1.81 -14.20
C PHE A 125 4.47 -2.56 -15.30
N LEU A 126 4.73 -2.28 -16.59
CA LEU A 126 4.17 -3.07 -17.69
C LEU A 126 4.59 -4.55 -17.57
N GLN A 127 5.88 -4.82 -17.36
CA GLN A 127 6.42 -6.17 -17.20
C GLN A 127 5.80 -6.86 -15.99
N LEU A 128 5.77 -6.19 -14.84
CA LEU A 128 5.19 -6.72 -13.60
C LEU A 128 3.71 -7.07 -13.80
N GLN A 129 2.91 -6.17 -14.38
CA GLN A 129 1.49 -6.41 -14.61
C GLN A 129 1.26 -7.56 -15.60
N ALA A 130 2.08 -7.65 -16.65
CA ALA A 130 2.03 -8.75 -17.60
C ALA A 130 2.38 -10.09 -16.96
N PHE A 131 3.40 -10.12 -16.09
CA PHE A 131 3.81 -11.30 -15.35
C PHE A 131 2.74 -11.73 -14.34
N MET A 132 2.20 -10.81 -13.55
CA MET A 132 1.09 -11.11 -12.62
C MET A 132 -0.15 -11.62 -13.34
N GLN A 133 -0.47 -11.09 -14.53
CA GLN A 133 -1.56 -11.62 -15.33
C GLN A 133 -1.26 -13.04 -15.84
N TRP A 134 -0.02 -13.31 -16.26
CA TRP A 134 0.39 -14.65 -16.66
C TRP A 134 0.24 -15.65 -15.51
N GLU A 135 0.74 -15.31 -14.31
CA GLU A 135 0.60 -16.14 -13.11
C GLU A 135 -0.88 -16.36 -12.79
N TRP A 136 -1.71 -15.32 -12.88
CA TRP A 136 -3.14 -15.43 -12.63
C TRP A 136 -3.89 -16.37 -13.57
N ASP A 137 -3.43 -16.47 -14.82
CA ASP A 137 -4.02 -17.31 -15.86
C ASP A 137 -3.46 -18.74 -15.86
N HIS A 138 -2.23 -18.97 -15.38
CA HIS A 138 -1.52 -20.26 -15.52
C HIS A 138 -1.08 -20.90 -14.20
N ASP A 139 -0.85 -20.12 -13.14
CA ASP A 139 -0.38 -20.57 -11.81
C ASP A 139 -1.10 -19.80 -10.68
N ARG A 140 -2.44 -19.72 -10.77
CA ARG A 140 -3.23 -18.92 -9.82
C ARG A 140 -3.03 -19.37 -8.38
N GLU A 141 -3.04 -20.68 -8.15
CA GLU A 141 -2.87 -21.25 -6.81
C GLU A 141 -1.48 -20.97 -6.24
N GLY A 142 -0.42 -21.07 -7.06
CA GLY A 142 0.93 -20.74 -6.65
C GLY A 142 1.08 -19.26 -6.31
N MET A 143 0.53 -18.37 -7.13
CA MET A 143 0.50 -16.92 -6.87
C MET A 143 -0.21 -16.60 -5.54
N LEU A 144 -1.41 -17.16 -5.32
CA LEU A 144 -2.19 -16.93 -4.10
C LEU A 144 -1.46 -17.44 -2.85
N THR A 145 -0.80 -18.61 -2.95
CA THR A 145 -0.02 -19.18 -1.86
C THR A 145 1.18 -18.29 -1.50
N ARG A 146 1.93 -17.81 -2.50
CA ARG A 146 3.06 -16.88 -2.29
C ARG A 146 2.58 -15.57 -1.66
N LYS A 147 1.46 -15.02 -2.14
CA LYS A 147 0.86 -13.80 -1.59
C LYS A 147 0.47 -13.98 -0.12
N ALA A 148 -0.23 -15.05 0.21
CA ALA A 148 -0.63 -15.35 1.59
C ALA A 148 0.59 -15.50 2.51
N ALA A 149 1.66 -16.16 2.06
CA ALA A 149 2.89 -16.30 2.84
C ALA A 149 3.61 -14.95 3.08
N VAL A 150 3.59 -14.04 2.10
CA VAL A 150 4.15 -12.68 2.28
C VAL A 150 3.29 -11.87 3.26
N GLU A 151 1.97 -11.92 3.13
CA GLU A 151 1.04 -11.25 4.04
C GLU A 151 1.18 -11.77 5.48
N GLU A 152 1.27 -13.09 5.66
CA GLU A 152 1.52 -13.72 6.95
C GLU A 152 2.88 -13.30 7.53
N ARG A 153 3.95 -13.28 6.73
CA ARG A 153 5.27 -12.82 7.19
C ARG A 153 5.23 -11.36 7.64
N ILE A 154 4.62 -10.48 6.84
CA ILE A 154 4.49 -9.05 7.18
C ILE A 154 3.68 -8.89 8.47
N ALA A 155 2.56 -9.60 8.61
CA ALA A 155 1.75 -9.59 9.81
C ALA A 155 2.56 -10.08 11.03
N ASN A 156 3.28 -11.19 10.90
CA ASN A 156 4.11 -11.74 11.98
C ASN A 156 5.26 -10.80 12.37
N GLU A 157 5.95 -10.19 11.41
CA GLU A 157 6.99 -9.20 11.65
C GLU A 157 6.42 -7.96 12.36
N TYR A 158 5.27 -7.48 11.91
CA TYR A 158 4.54 -6.39 12.56
C TYR A 158 4.19 -6.74 14.01
N TYR A 159 3.52 -7.87 14.26
CA TYR A 159 3.15 -8.31 15.61
C TYR A 159 4.36 -8.56 16.52
N ALA A 160 5.45 -9.13 15.99
CA ALA A 160 6.68 -9.32 16.73
C ALA A 160 7.34 -7.99 17.09
N SER A 161 7.36 -7.03 16.17
CA SER A 161 7.89 -5.69 16.41
C SER A 161 7.07 -4.94 17.47
N GLU A 162 5.74 -5.05 17.41
CA GLU A 162 4.83 -4.45 18.39
C GLU A 162 4.98 -5.12 19.77
N ALA A 163 5.07 -6.45 19.83
CA ALA A 163 5.31 -7.16 21.07
C ALA A 163 6.66 -6.76 21.71
N LYS A 164 7.71 -6.55 20.89
CA LYS A 164 9.00 -6.03 21.36
C LYS A 164 8.87 -4.60 21.87
N ARG A 165 8.22 -3.71 21.11
CA ARG A 165 7.95 -2.32 21.49
C ARG A 165 7.23 -2.26 22.84
N ARG A 166 6.17 -3.06 23.01
CA ARG A 166 5.41 -3.16 24.27
C ARG A 166 6.24 -3.66 25.45
N LYS A 167 7.19 -4.59 25.25
CA LYS A 167 8.10 -5.07 26.31
C LYS A 167 9.12 -4.00 26.75
N GLU A 168 9.54 -3.12 25.85
CA GLU A 168 10.52 -2.08 26.14
C GLU A 168 9.92 -0.82 26.76
N LEU A 169 8.59 -0.67 26.72
CA LEU A 169 7.86 0.44 27.33
C LEU A 169 7.73 0.25 28.84
N THR A 170 8.43 1.09 29.59
CA THR A 170 8.29 1.22 31.03
C THR A 170 7.35 2.37 31.37
N LEU A 171 6.84 2.41 32.60
CA LEU A 171 6.02 3.53 33.09
C LEU A 171 6.75 4.88 32.94
N ASP A 172 8.06 4.94 33.16
CA ASP A 172 8.87 6.16 32.97
C ASP A 172 8.94 6.61 31.50
N LYS A 173 9.02 5.66 30.56
CA LYS A 173 8.98 5.97 29.13
C LYS A 173 7.59 6.42 28.72
N LEU A 174 6.54 5.76 29.22
CA LEU A 174 5.14 6.11 28.97
C LEU A 174 4.78 7.49 29.54
N ALA A 175 5.35 7.90 30.67
CA ALA A 175 5.19 9.26 31.20
C ALA A 175 5.70 10.37 30.25
N LYS A 176 6.57 10.02 29.29
CA LYS A 176 7.10 10.90 28.24
C LYS A 176 6.54 10.59 26.86
N HIS A 177 5.70 9.56 26.74
CA HIS A 177 5.14 9.11 25.48
C HIS A 177 4.11 10.12 24.95
N ARG A 178 4.03 10.22 23.63
CA ARG A 178 3.03 11.03 22.93
C ARG A 178 1.81 10.17 22.65
N PHE A 179 0.98 9.99 23.66
CA PHE A 179 -0.33 9.35 23.52
C PHE A 179 -1.22 10.07 22.49
N LEU A 180 -2.13 9.32 21.88
CA LEU A 180 -3.16 9.77 20.95
C LEU A 180 -2.51 10.61 19.83
N GLU A 181 -1.42 10.11 19.26
CA GLU A 181 -0.51 10.88 18.41
C GLU A 181 -1.23 11.49 17.20
N PHE A 182 -2.14 10.74 16.60
CA PHE A 182 -2.85 11.06 15.37
C PHE A 182 -4.16 11.81 15.57
N TRP A 183 -4.56 12.10 16.82
CA TRP A 183 -5.78 12.86 17.06
C TRP A 183 -5.65 14.31 16.58
N GLU A 184 -6.62 14.71 15.77
CA GLU A 184 -6.78 16.04 15.19
C GLU A 184 -8.27 16.38 15.01
N ASP A 185 -8.59 17.41 14.22
CA ASP A 185 -9.98 17.74 13.88
C ASP A 185 -10.68 16.52 13.24
N PRO A 186 -11.92 16.16 13.63
CA PRO A 186 -12.89 16.95 14.39
C PRO A 186 -12.79 16.85 15.92
N VAL A 187 -11.83 16.10 16.48
CA VAL A 187 -11.70 15.95 17.93
C VAL A 187 -11.32 17.30 18.56
N PRO A 188 -12.09 17.81 19.55
CA PRO A 188 -11.81 19.09 20.17
C PRO A 188 -10.39 19.14 20.75
N GLN A 189 -9.61 20.16 20.39
CA GLN A 189 -8.21 20.31 20.84
C GLN A 189 -8.07 20.32 22.38
N VAL A 190 -9.11 20.74 23.09
CA VAL A 190 -9.16 20.65 24.56
C VAL A 190 -9.23 19.20 25.04
N ALA A 191 -10.05 18.37 24.41
CA ALA A 191 -10.18 16.94 24.70
C ALA A 191 -8.87 16.22 24.39
N ILE A 192 -8.22 16.50 23.25
CA ILE A 192 -6.91 15.93 22.91
C ILE A 192 -5.86 16.24 24.00
N ARG A 193 -5.77 17.50 24.43
CA ARG A 193 -4.81 17.90 25.48
C ARG A 193 -5.11 17.24 26.82
N GLN A 194 -6.37 17.12 27.20
CA GLN A 194 -6.78 16.53 28.47
C GLN A 194 -6.67 15.00 28.46
N GLY A 195 -7.06 14.31 27.39
CA GLY A 195 -6.88 12.86 27.24
C GLY A 195 -5.40 12.46 27.31
N ARG A 196 -4.53 13.18 26.58
CA ARG A 196 -3.07 13.00 26.69
C ARG A 196 -2.55 13.25 28.10
N LYS A 197 -3.16 14.18 28.84
CA LYS A 197 -2.79 14.47 30.24
C LYS A 197 -3.17 13.31 31.14
N LEU A 198 -4.39 12.77 31.02
CA LEU A 198 -4.87 11.62 31.81
C LEU A 198 -3.93 10.42 31.70
N LEU A 199 -3.58 10.01 30.48
CA LEU A 199 -2.68 8.86 30.25
C LEU A 199 -1.28 9.08 30.83
N ARG A 200 -0.72 10.30 30.67
CA ARG A 200 0.60 10.63 31.25
C ARG A 200 0.57 10.68 32.78
N GLU A 201 -0.49 11.20 33.37
CA GLU A 201 -0.65 11.26 34.83
C GLU A 201 -0.83 9.86 35.40
N ALA A 202 -1.63 9.00 34.76
CA ALA A 202 -1.73 7.59 35.12
C ALA A 202 -0.38 6.88 35.07
N ALA A 203 0.43 7.09 34.02
CA ALA A 203 1.77 6.53 33.92
C ALA A 203 2.68 6.96 35.09
N LYS A 204 2.66 8.25 35.45
CA LYS A 204 3.44 8.81 36.57
C LYS A 204 2.94 8.29 37.93
N GLU A 205 1.63 8.25 38.13
CA GLU A 205 1.03 7.74 39.37
C GLU A 205 1.37 6.27 39.55
N LEU A 206 1.21 5.44 38.51
CA LEU A 206 1.64 4.04 38.51
C LEU A 206 3.13 3.87 38.84
N ALA A 207 4.00 4.71 38.30
CA ALA A 207 5.45 4.67 38.60
C ALA A 207 5.75 5.03 40.06
N SER A 208 4.95 5.95 40.63
CA SER A 208 5.12 6.42 42.01
C SER A 208 4.66 5.43 43.08
N LEU A 209 3.89 4.39 42.73
CA LEU A 209 3.41 3.37 43.68
C LEU A 209 4.54 2.48 44.26
N GLY A 210 5.77 2.59 43.75
CA GLY A 210 6.95 1.87 44.27
C GLY A 210 7.19 0.51 43.60
N GLN A 211 8.13 -0.29 44.14
CA GLN A 211 8.65 -1.49 43.47
C GLN A 211 7.69 -2.70 43.49
N LYS A 212 6.69 -2.73 44.39
CA LYS A 212 5.75 -3.86 44.54
C LYS A 212 4.33 -3.37 44.89
N PRO A 213 3.68 -2.59 44.04
CA PRO A 213 2.34 -2.11 44.30
C PRO A 213 1.34 -3.27 44.26
N THR A 214 0.29 -3.19 45.08
CA THR A 214 -0.78 -4.19 45.04
C THR A 214 -1.52 -4.12 43.70
N THR A 215 -2.13 -5.23 43.28
CA THR A 215 -3.00 -5.23 42.10
C THR A 215 -4.14 -4.24 42.24
N LYS A 216 -4.72 -4.11 43.45
CA LYS A 216 -5.79 -3.16 43.73
C LYS A 216 -5.35 -1.71 43.48
N ALA A 217 -4.20 -1.29 44.02
CA ALA A 217 -3.70 0.07 43.82
C ALA A 217 -3.46 0.40 42.33
N ARG A 218 -2.90 -0.55 41.57
CA ARG A 218 -2.72 -0.38 40.12
C ARG A 218 -4.05 -0.22 39.38
N LEU A 219 -5.03 -1.08 39.69
CA LEU A 219 -6.37 -1.02 39.09
C LEU A 219 -7.09 0.28 39.43
N GLU A 220 -6.92 0.83 40.64
CA GLU A 220 -7.51 2.11 41.02
C GLU A 220 -6.98 3.27 40.16
N VAL A 221 -5.66 3.32 39.89
CA VAL A 221 -5.08 4.36 39.01
C VAL A 221 -5.59 4.20 37.58
N LEU A 222 -5.59 2.98 37.06
CA LEU A 222 -6.08 2.68 35.72
C LEU A 222 -7.57 3.04 35.56
N ARG A 223 -8.41 2.70 36.55
CA ARG A 223 -9.83 3.05 36.56
C ARG A 223 -10.05 4.56 36.49
N LYS A 224 -9.36 5.33 37.35
CA LYS A 224 -9.45 6.79 37.34
C LYS A 224 -9.11 7.38 35.96
N CYS A 225 -8.18 6.76 35.23
CA CYS A 225 -7.84 7.20 33.88
C CYS A 225 -9.04 7.06 32.93
N ILE A 226 -9.71 5.91 32.92
CA ILE A 226 -10.88 5.66 32.05
C ILE A 226 -12.08 6.50 32.48
N GLU A 227 -12.36 6.61 33.77
CA GLU A 227 -13.41 7.50 34.29
C GLU A 227 -13.15 8.97 33.90
N GLY A 228 -11.87 9.38 33.81
CA GLY A 228 -11.48 10.67 33.26
C GLY A 228 -11.88 10.84 31.80
N PHE A 229 -11.74 9.80 30.96
CA PHE A 229 -12.22 9.84 29.57
C PHE A 229 -13.74 9.88 29.49
N ASN A 230 -14.47 9.12 30.33
CA ASN A 230 -15.94 9.20 30.40
C ASN A 230 -16.40 10.63 30.70
N ALA A 231 -15.76 11.30 31.67
CA ALA A 231 -16.08 12.68 32.02
C ALA A 231 -15.73 13.69 30.91
N LEU A 232 -14.65 13.45 30.15
CA LEU A 232 -14.31 14.27 29.00
C LEU A 232 -15.32 14.11 27.88
N ASP A 233 -15.73 12.88 27.59
CA ASP A 233 -16.69 12.59 26.54
C ASP A 233 -18.09 13.08 26.88
N ALA A 234 -18.56 12.89 28.11
CA ALA A 234 -19.84 13.46 28.57
C ALA A 234 -19.92 14.99 28.41
N LYS A 235 -18.78 15.68 28.33
CA LYS A 235 -18.71 17.13 28.13
C LYS A 235 -18.55 17.55 26.67
N HIS A 236 -17.91 16.72 25.85
CA HIS A 236 -17.42 17.10 24.54
C HIS A 236 -17.94 16.22 23.39
N GLU A 237 -18.58 15.09 23.70
CA GLU A 237 -19.24 14.14 22.79
C GLU A 237 -18.39 13.86 21.55
N PHE A 238 -17.20 13.30 21.74
CA PHE A 238 -16.20 13.17 20.69
C PHE A 238 -15.67 11.75 20.51
N ILE A 239 -15.92 10.84 21.44
CA ILE A 239 -15.40 9.47 21.35
C ILE A 239 -16.26 8.66 20.38
N GLY A 240 -15.77 8.51 19.15
CA GLY A 240 -16.30 7.60 18.15
C GLY A 240 -15.58 6.25 18.19
N THR A 241 -15.77 5.48 17.11
CA THR A 241 -15.12 4.15 16.99
C THR A 241 -13.59 4.26 16.92
N ALA A 242 -13.06 5.24 16.18
CA ALA A 242 -11.62 5.44 16.04
C ALA A 242 -10.98 5.91 17.36
N GLU A 243 -11.58 6.92 18.00
CA GLU A 243 -11.07 7.45 19.27
C GLU A 243 -11.11 6.40 20.38
N ARG A 244 -12.16 5.57 20.41
CA ARG A 244 -12.24 4.41 21.30
C ARG A 244 -11.04 3.49 21.15
N GLU A 245 -10.75 3.08 19.92
CA GLU A 245 -9.68 2.13 19.63
C GLU A 245 -8.32 2.71 20.08
N ASP A 246 -8.06 3.98 19.77
CA ASP A 246 -6.85 4.67 20.19
C ASP A 246 -6.73 4.79 21.72
N ILE A 247 -7.80 5.15 22.43
CA ILE A 247 -7.79 5.21 23.91
C ILE A 247 -7.47 3.83 24.48
N CYS A 248 -8.14 2.78 24.00
CA CYS A 248 -7.95 1.42 24.48
C CYS A 248 -6.52 0.93 24.22
N ASP A 249 -5.97 1.18 23.03
CA ASP A 249 -4.61 0.77 22.66
C ASP A 249 -3.56 1.44 23.54
N ASP A 250 -3.68 2.77 23.74
CA ASP A 250 -2.76 3.53 24.58
C ASP A 250 -2.89 3.18 26.07
N PHE A 251 -4.13 2.93 26.51
CA PHE A 251 -4.40 2.46 27.87
C PHE A 251 -3.79 1.07 28.12
N ASP A 252 -3.87 0.17 27.15
CA ASP A 252 -3.25 -1.16 27.24
C ASP A 252 -1.73 -1.10 27.36
N LEU A 253 -1.08 -0.04 26.86
CA LEU A 253 0.34 0.19 27.14
C LEU A 253 0.59 0.36 28.64
N LEU A 254 -0.28 1.09 29.36
CA LEU A 254 -0.19 1.28 30.81
C LEU A 254 -0.45 -0.03 31.57
N VAL A 255 -1.47 -0.79 31.16
CA VAL A 255 -1.81 -2.10 31.73
C VAL A 255 -0.62 -3.06 31.61
N ASN A 256 0.00 -3.11 30.44
CA ASN A 256 1.17 -3.94 30.18
C ASN A 256 2.37 -3.49 31.01
N ALA A 257 2.71 -2.19 30.99
CA ALA A 257 3.88 -1.65 31.68
C ALA A 257 3.78 -1.76 33.22
N CYS A 258 2.57 -1.74 33.79
CA CYS A 258 2.38 -1.96 35.23
C CYS A 258 2.28 -3.44 35.62
N GLY A 259 2.49 -4.38 34.68
CA GLY A 259 2.57 -5.81 34.95
C GLY A 259 1.22 -6.51 35.10
N LEU A 260 0.15 -5.96 34.50
CA LEU A 260 -1.19 -6.55 34.46
C LEU A 260 -1.53 -7.19 33.11
N LYS A 261 -0.51 -7.55 32.31
CA LYS A 261 -0.60 -8.13 30.95
C LYS A 261 -1.55 -9.32 30.73
N ASN A 262 -1.98 -10.01 31.78
CA ASN A 262 -2.96 -11.11 31.69
C ASN A 262 -4.41 -10.64 31.79
N ARG A 263 -4.64 -9.32 31.92
CA ARG A 263 -5.97 -8.70 31.96
C ARG A 263 -6.16 -7.91 30.68
N SER A 264 -6.78 -8.53 29.70
CA SER A 264 -7.23 -7.89 28.47
C SER A 264 -8.50 -7.08 28.72
N ASN A 265 -8.72 -6.03 27.93
CA ASN A 265 -9.98 -5.29 27.86
C ASN A 265 -10.42 -4.64 29.18
N LEU A 266 -9.48 -4.26 30.05
CA LEU A 266 -9.82 -3.60 31.32
C LEU A 266 -10.57 -2.27 31.14
N ALA A 267 -10.37 -1.59 30.01
CA ALA A 267 -11.11 -0.38 29.69
C ALA A 267 -12.61 -0.65 29.53
N ASP A 268 -13.00 -1.81 28.99
CA ASP A 268 -14.41 -2.18 28.77
C ASP A 268 -15.20 -2.33 30.08
N ASP A 269 -14.52 -2.67 31.18
CA ASP A 269 -15.15 -2.77 32.50
C ASP A 269 -15.60 -1.41 33.07
N TRP A 270 -15.03 -0.30 32.57
CA TRP A 270 -15.17 1.03 33.18
C TRP A 270 -15.60 2.14 32.21
N ARG A 271 -15.53 1.94 30.91
CA ARG A 271 -15.96 2.95 29.93
C ARG A 271 -17.48 3.04 29.83
N GLU A 272 -17.97 4.23 29.49
CA GLU A 272 -19.41 4.51 29.31
C GLU A 272 -19.77 4.91 27.87
N TRP A 273 -18.76 5.11 27.02
CA TRP A 273 -18.84 5.45 25.59
C TRP A 273 -18.56 4.23 24.71
#